data_AF-A0A7C4C0A7-F1
#
_entry.id   AF-A0A7C4C0A7-F1
#
_cell.length_a   1.000
_cell.length_b   1.000
_cell.length_c   1.000
_cell.angle_alpha   90.00
_cell.angle_beta   90.00
_cell.angle_gamma   90.00
#
_symmetry.space_group_name_H-M   'P 1'
#
loop_
_entity.id
_entity.type
_entity.pdbx_description
1 polymer ?
#
loop_
_entity_poly.entity_id
_entity_poly.type
_entity_poly.pdbx_seq_one_letter_code
_entity_poly.pdbx_strand_id
1 'polypeptide(L)'
;MGMHTTSRKNPGGEAAFMERLRRHPQLRERFEAILKVAEGRDGEVEKADEVEGMLVEQVRQLGNEVMREWAQGAWQKVEGEFLDREAGAHRGKKNS
;
A
#
# COMPACT_ATOMS: atom_id res chain seq x y z
N MET A 1 -33.67 -25.67 18.54
CA MET A 1 -33.64 -24.56 17.55
C MET A 1 -32.19 -24.10 17.43
N GLY A 2 -31.48 -24.58 16.40
CA GLY A 2 -30.05 -24.31 16.21
C GLY A 2 -29.79 -22.90 15.70
N MET A 3 -28.76 -22.28 16.26
CA MET A 3 -28.30 -20.93 15.99
C MET A 3 -27.70 -20.85 14.59
N HIS A 4 -28.09 -19.85 13.80
CA HIS A 4 -27.31 -19.40 12.64
C HIS A 4 -26.98 -17.93 12.84
N THR A 5 -25.92 -17.66 13.60
CA THR A 5 -25.18 -16.41 13.47
C THR A 5 -24.35 -16.52 12.19
N THR A 6 -24.86 -15.96 11.10
CA THR A 6 -24.10 -15.81 9.86
C THR A 6 -22.90 -14.91 10.15
N SER A 7 -21.73 -15.51 10.37
CA SER A 7 -20.45 -14.80 10.40
C SER A 7 -20.24 -14.16 9.04
N ARG A 8 -20.42 -12.83 9.00
CA ARG A 8 -20.18 -12.03 7.80
C ARG A 8 -18.69 -12.16 7.45
N LYS A 9 -18.35 -13.01 6.47
CA LYS A 9 -16.99 -13.09 5.91
C LYS A 9 -16.55 -11.66 5.58
N ASN A 10 -15.56 -11.16 6.31
CA ASN A 10 -14.97 -9.85 6.04
C ASN A 10 -14.11 -10.00 4.76
N PRO A 11 -14.49 -9.39 3.61
CA PRO A 11 -13.74 -9.54 2.37
C PRO A 11 -12.35 -8.86 2.43
N GLY A 12 -12.05 -8.14 3.51
CA GLY A 12 -10.74 -7.55 3.82
C GLY A 12 -10.07 -8.17 5.06
N GLY A 13 -10.17 -9.49 5.24
CA GLY A 13 -9.48 -10.18 6.33
C GLY A 13 -7.95 -10.07 6.25
N GLU A 14 -7.27 -10.40 7.35
CA GLU A 14 -5.81 -10.34 7.50
C GLU A 14 -5.06 -10.95 6.31
N ALA A 15 -5.48 -12.13 5.84
CA ALA A 15 -4.86 -12.78 4.68
C ALA A 15 -4.91 -11.92 3.40
N ALA A 16 -6.03 -11.23 3.14
CA ALA A 16 -6.17 -10.36 1.98
C ALA A 16 -5.33 -9.08 2.12
N PHE A 17 -5.19 -8.57 3.35
CA PHE A 17 -4.30 -7.45 3.63
C PHE A 17 -2.82 -7.83 3.42
N MET A 18 -2.40 -8.96 3.97
CA MET A 18 -1.03 -9.48 3.81
C MET A 18 -0.71 -9.75 2.34
N GLU A 19 -1.65 -10.27 1.57
CA GLU A 19 -1.46 -10.50 0.13
C GLU A 19 -1.28 -9.19 -0.66
N ARG A 20 -1.96 -8.11 -0.26
CA ARG A 20 -1.72 -6.79 -0.84
C ARG A 20 -0.34 -6.28 -0.45
N LEU A 21 0.05 -6.35 0.82
CA LEU A 21 1.39 -5.93 1.28
C LEU A 21 2.51 -6.71 0.59
N ARG A 22 2.33 -8.00 0.26
CA ARG A 22 3.32 -8.77 -0.51
C ARG A 22 3.60 -8.19 -1.90
N ARG A 23 2.64 -7.49 -2.50
CA ARG A 23 2.82 -6.80 -3.79
C ARG A 23 3.52 -5.45 -3.65
N HIS A 24 3.64 -4.94 -2.42
CA HIS A 24 4.22 -3.65 -2.08
C HIS A 24 5.32 -3.84 -1.02
N PRO A 25 6.44 -4.50 -1.35
CA PRO A 25 7.44 -4.93 -0.36
C PRO A 25 8.05 -3.76 0.40
N GLN A 26 8.20 -2.59 -0.23
CA GLN A 26 8.67 -1.37 0.43
C GLN A 26 7.69 -0.91 1.51
N LEU A 27 6.38 -0.91 1.23
CA LEU A 27 5.37 -0.56 2.23
C LEU A 27 5.37 -1.56 3.39
N ARG A 28 5.53 -2.85 3.10
CA ARG A 28 5.64 -3.90 4.13
C ARG A 28 6.82 -3.63 5.08
N GLU A 29 7.99 -3.32 4.56
CA GLU A 29 9.18 -3.00 5.38
C GLU A 29 8.94 -1.79 6.29
N ARG A 30 8.21 -0.77 5.82
CA ARG A 30 7.84 0.39 6.66
C ARG A 30 6.88 0.02 7.78
N PHE A 31 5.87 -0.81 7.52
CA PHE A 31 4.99 -1.30 8.58
C PHE A 31 5.74 -2.15 9.61
N GLU A 32 6.66 -3.01 9.16
CA GLU A 32 7.53 -3.79 10.07
C GLU A 32 8.41 -2.86 10.94
N ALA A 33 8.93 -1.78 10.39
CA ALA A 33 9.71 -0.80 11.16
C ALA A 33 8.86 -0.05 12.20
N ILE A 34 7.63 0.34 11.83
CA ILE A 34 6.70 1.01 12.77
C ILE A 34 6.30 0.05 13.90
N LEU A 35 6.05 -1.22 13.60
CA LEU A 35 5.74 -2.23 14.61
C LEU A 35 6.89 -2.40 15.62
N LYS A 36 8.15 -2.40 15.16
CA LYS A 36 9.31 -2.44 16.05
C LYS A 36 9.36 -1.25 17.02
N VAL A 37 8.93 -0.06 16.59
CA VAL A 37 8.81 1.10 17.49
C VAL A 37 7.73 0.88 18.55
N ALA A 38 6.61 0.25 18.18
CA ALA A 38 5.52 -0.03 19.10
C ALA A 38 5.84 -1.17 20.08
N GLU A 39 6.58 -2.18 19.64
CA GLU A 39 7.10 -3.27 20.47
C GLU A 39 8.18 -2.78 21.44
N GLY A 40 8.86 -1.68 21.08
CA GLY A 40 9.96 -1.13 21.84
C GLY A 40 11.18 -2.05 21.83
N ARG A 41 12.16 -1.73 22.66
CA ARG A 41 13.33 -2.60 22.89
C ARG A 41 13.18 -3.36 24.19
N ASP A 42 13.34 -4.69 24.12
CA ASP A 42 13.27 -5.55 25.30
C ASP A 42 14.25 -5.08 26.38
N GLY A 43 13.70 -4.64 27.52
CA GLY A 43 14.46 -4.27 28.71
C GLY A 43 15.03 -2.84 28.73
N GLU A 44 14.78 -2.01 27.71
CA GLU A 44 15.19 -0.60 27.71
C GLU A 44 14.00 0.34 27.96
N VAL A 45 14.15 1.30 28.88
CA VAL A 45 13.19 2.39 29.04
C VAL A 45 13.56 3.49 28.04
N GLU A 46 12.86 3.52 26.91
CA GLU A 46 13.05 4.55 25.89
C GLU A 46 12.39 5.87 26.33
N LYS A 47 13.04 7.00 26.04
CA LYS A 47 12.44 8.33 26.30
C LYS A 47 11.33 8.58 25.28
N ALA A 48 10.21 9.12 25.74
CA ALA A 48 9.06 9.41 24.88
C ALA A 48 9.44 10.28 23.66
N ASP A 49 10.28 11.31 23.86
CA ASP A 49 10.75 12.20 22.78
C ASP A 49 11.56 11.46 21.70
N GLU A 50 12.33 10.44 22.10
CA GLU A 50 13.13 9.64 21.18
C GLU A 50 12.23 8.71 20.35
N VAL A 51 11.26 8.05 21.01
CA VAL A 51 10.25 7.23 20.35
C VAL A 51 9.41 8.07 19.38
N GLU A 52 9.01 9.28 19.78
CA GLU A 52 8.29 10.22 18.92
C GLU A 52 9.11 10.57 17.67
N GLY A 53 10.37 10.96 17.83
CA GLY A 53 11.26 11.26 16.71
C GLY A 53 11.42 10.08 15.75
N MET A 54 11.61 8.87 16.28
CA MET A 54 11.68 7.64 15.49
C MET A 54 10.39 7.39 14.71
N LEU A 55 9.23 7.51 15.35
CA LEU A 55 7.94 7.30 14.72
C LEU A 55 7.67 8.33 13.62
N VAL A 56 7.96 9.61 13.86
CA VAL A 56 7.80 10.67 12.85
C VAL A 56 8.59 10.34 11.59
N GLU A 57 9.85 9.90 11.72
CA GLU A 57 10.66 9.54 10.57
C GLU A 57 10.12 8.30 9.84
N GLN A 58 9.63 7.28 10.54
CA GLN A 58 8.99 6.12 9.88
C GLN A 58 7.73 6.52 9.10
N VAL A 59 6.89 7.39 9.67
CA VAL A 59 5.67 7.88 8.99
C VAL A 59 6.02 8.74 7.77
N ARG A 60 7.04 9.59 7.86
CA ARG A 60 7.54 10.37 6.71
C ARG A 60 8.02 9.46 5.59
N GLN A 61 8.80 8.43 5.91
CA GLN A 61 9.30 7.47 4.94
C GLN A 61 8.17 6.65 4.32
N LEU A 62 7.19 6.21 5.12
CA LEU A 62 5.98 5.55 4.62
C LEU A 62 5.22 6.45 3.63
N GLY A 63 5.01 7.72 3.98
CA GLY A 63 4.35 8.69 3.10
C GLY A 63 5.08 8.86 1.76
N ASN A 64 6.41 8.93 1.79
CA ASN A 64 7.22 9.02 0.57
C ASN A 64 7.04 7.79 -0.34
N GLU A 65 7.02 6.57 0.22
CA GLU A 65 6.83 5.37 -0.59
C GLU A 65 5.42 5.26 -1.17
N VAL A 66 4.40 5.62 -0.39
CA VAL A 66 3.02 5.70 -0.89
C VAL A 66 2.92 6.67 -2.07
N MET A 67 3.54 7.86 -1.97
CA MET A 67 3.54 8.84 -3.05
C MET A 67 4.30 8.35 -4.29
N ARG A 68 5.41 7.63 -4.12
CA ARG A 68 6.18 7.04 -5.23
C ARG A 68 5.39 5.97 -5.97
N GLU A 69 4.75 5.05 -5.23
CA GLU A 69 3.93 4.01 -5.85
C GLU A 69 2.67 4.58 -6.53
N TRP A 70 2.03 5.57 -5.90
CA TRP A 70 0.89 6.26 -6.52
C TRP A 70 1.29 6.91 -7.84
N ALA A 71 2.42 7.64 -7.86
CA ALA A 71 2.92 8.25 -9.08
C ALA A 71 3.17 7.20 -10.17
N GLN A 72 3.85 6.09 -9.85
CA GLN A 72 4.10 4.99 -10.80
C GLN A 72 2.80 4.42 -11.37
N GLY A 73 1.79 4.18 -10.53
CA GLY A 73 0.48 3.71 -10.97
C GLY A 73 -0.28 4.72 -11.82
N ALA A 74 -0.12 6.02 -11.56
CA ALA A 74 -0.70 7.08 -12.38
C ALA A 74 -0.05 7.14 -13.77
N TRP A 75 1.28 7.01 -13.86
CA TRP A 75 2.02 6.96 -15.13
C TRP A 75 1.58 5.80 -16.01
N GLN A 76 1.45 4.59 -15.46
CA GLN A 76 1.00 3.41 -16.20
C GLN A 76 -0.40 3.57 -16.78
N LYS A 77 -1.31 4.25 -16.06
CA LYS A 77 -2.66 4.54 -16.56
C LYS A 77 -2.65 5.53 -17.71
N VAL A 78 -1.88 6.62 -17.58
CA VAL A 78 -1.74 7.64 -18.63
C VAL A 78 -1.09 7.05 -19.88
N GLU A 79 -0.09 6.20 -19.74
CA GLU A 79 0.58 5.51 -20.86
C GLU A 79 -0.37 4.53 -21.57
N GLY A 80 -1.14 3.75 -20.81
CA GLY A 80 -2.18 2.88 -21.36
C GLY A 80 -3.25 3.66 -22.14
N GLU A 81 -3.74 4.77 -21.59
CA GLU A 81 -4.72 5.65 -22.24
C GLU A 81 -4.16 6.29 -23.52
N PHE A 82 -2.87 6.62 -23.55
CA PHE A 82 -2.21 7.17 -24.74
C PHE A 82 -2.10 6.12 -25.86
N LEU A 83 -1.67 4.89 -25.53
CA LEU A 83 -1.56 3.79 -26.49
C LEU A 83 -2.93 3.37 -27.06
N ASP A 84 -3.97 3.32 -26.22
CA ASP A 84 -5.33 3.03 -26.68
C ASP A 84 -5.86 4.10 -27.64
N ARG A 85 -5.52 5.37 -27.38
CA ARG A 85 -5.91 6.50 -28.24
C ARG A 85 -5.20 6.46 -29.59
N GLU A 86 -3.92 6.13 -29.63
CA GLU A 86 -3.17 5.96 -30.88
C GLU A 86 -3.67 4.74 -31.68
N ALA A 87 -3.92 3.61 -31.03
CA ALA A 87 -4.46 2.41 -31.68
C ALA A 87 -5.85 2.68 -32.31
N GLY A 88 -6.71 3.44 -31.63
CA GLY A 88 -8.00 3.90 -32.17
C GLY A 88 -7.86 4.81 -33.39
N ALA A 89 -6.89 5.74 -33.38
CA ALA A 89 -6.63 6.66 -34.48
C ALA A 89 -6.08 5.96 -35.74
N HIS A 90 -5.25 4.92 -35.58
CA HIS A 90 -4.74 4.13 -36.70
C HIS A 90 -5.81 3.22 -37.34
N ARG A 91 -6.84 2.81 -36.59
CA ARG A 91 -7.96 2.02 -37.12
C ARG A 91 -8.93 2.84 -37.98
N GLY A 92 -9.10 4.13 -37.67
CA GLY A 92 -9.95 5.05 -38.45
C GLY A 92 -9.42 5.37 -39.86
N LYS A 93 -8.09 5.36 -40.05
CA LYS A 93 -7.46 5.66 -41.36
C LYS A 93 -7.54 4.54 -42.40
N LYS A 94 -7.94 3.33 -42.03
CA LYS A 94 -8.04 2.18 -42.96
C LYS A 94 -9.44 2.00 -43.57
N ASN A 95 -10.40 2.87 -43.27
CA ASN A 95 -11.77 2.76 -43.77
C ASN A 95 -12.32 4.08 -44.34
N SER A 96 -11.47 4.85 -45.03
CA SER A 96 -11.88 6.01 -45.82
C SER A 96 -11.13 6.06 -47.14
#